data_AF-A0A6N2S1N2-F1
#
_entry.id   AF-A0A6N2S1N2-F1
#
_cell.length_a   1.000
_cell.length_b   1.000
_cell.length_c   1.000
_cell.angle_alpha   90.00
_cell.angle_beta   90.00
_cell.angle_gamma   90.00
#
_symmetry.space_group_name_H-M   'P 1'
#
loop_
_entity.id
_entity.type
_entity.pdbx_description
1 polymer ?
#
loop_
_entity_poly.entity_id
_entity_poly.type
_entity_poly.pdbx_seq_one_letter_code
_entity_poly.pdbx_strand_id
1 'polypeptide(L)'
;MNALLRKEMRLSALILTYLFIAFGFMALLPGYPILCGVFFITLGIYQSFQSAREANDIVYTALLPVAKSDVVKGKFQFVIFIELCGFIVMTICTFVRMTILFDSQVYRDNALMNANPFFLGTALILFGLFNVIFVGGFFKTGYKIGNPFILYMVAAFITIGISETLHHIPGLEALNAFGFDEIFLQIILLLSGIIVFLFMTYLAFRKATIDFEKIDL
;
A
#
# COMPACT_ATOMS: atom_id res chain seq x y z
N MET A 1 11.91 -15.33 12.55
CA MET A 1 11.69 -13.91 12.20
C MET A 1 13.03 -13.20 12.22
N ASN A 2 13.45 -12.58 11.11
CA ASN A 2 14.75 -11.87 11.03
C ASN A 2 14.83 -10.83 12.15
N ALA A 3 15.98 -10.74 12.83
CA ALA A 3 16.16 -9.82 13.97
C ALA A 3 15.84 -8.36 13.59
N LEU A 4 16.15 -7.96 12.35
CA LEU A 4 15.85 -6.64 11.83
C LEU A 4 14.34 -6.38 11.68
N LEU A 5 13.56 -7.33 11.15
CA LEU A 5 12.09 -7.17 11.07
C LEU A 5 11.48 -7.01 12.47
N ARG A 6 11.96 -7.77 13.46
CA ARG A 6 11.51 -7.63 14.86
C ARG A 6 11.83 -6.24 15.41
N LYS A 7 13.01 -5.71 15.09
CA LYS A 7 13.42 -4.36 15.47
C LYS A 7 12.54 -3.31 14.78
N GLU A 8 12.26 -3.46 13.49
CA GLU A 8 11.36 -2.55 12.77
C GLU A 8 9.99 -2.52 13.42
N MET A 9 9.39 -3.68 13.68
CA MET A 9 8.06 -3.78 14.27
C MET A 9 7.98 -3.25 15.72
N ARG A 10 9.02 -3.44 16.54
CA ARG A 10 8.93 -3.15 17.98
C ARG A 10 9.58 -1.85 18.41
N LEU A 11 10.62 -1.41 17.73
CA LEU A 11 11.46 -0.29 18.17
C LEU A 11 11.40 0.89 17.20
N SER A 12 11.27 0.64 15.89
CA SER A 12 11.19 1.71 14.89
C SER A 12 9.76 2.14 14.56
N ALA A 13 8.81 1.21 14.60
CA ALA A 13 7.44 1.49 14.19
C ALA A 13 6.69 2.28 15.26
N LEU A 14 6.04 3.36 14.83
CA LEU A 14 5.05 4.06 15.66
C LEU A 14 3.81 3.18 15.82
N ILE A 15 3.20 3.25 17.00
CA ILE A 15 1.91 2.63 17.28
C ILE A 15 0.83 3.06 16.25
N LEU A 16 0.96 4.29 15.75
CA LEU A 16 0.10 4.88 14.74
C LEU A 16 0.03 4.02 13.46
N THR A 17 1.14 3.40 13.03
CA THR A 17 1.16 2.56 11.83
C THR A 17 0.25 1.35 11.98
N TYR A 18 0.18 0.75 13.17
CA TYR A 18 -0.71 -0.38 13.44
C TYR A 18 -2.17 0.05 13.52
N LEU A 19 -2.44 1.21 14.13
CA LEU A 19 -3.79 1.78 14.16
C LEU A 19 -4.30 2.09 12.74
N PHE A 20 -3.40 2.53 11.85
CA PHE A 20 -3.77 2.90 10.48
C PHE A 20 -4.12 1.70 9.60
N ILE A 21 -3.79 0.47 9.99
CA ILE A 21 -4.32 -0.76 9.36
C ILE A 21 -5.85 -0.77 9.39
N ALA A 22 -6.46 -0.18 10.43
CA ALA A 22 -7.92 -0.08 10.54
C ALA A 22 -8.56 0.77 9.42
N PHE A 23 -7.82 1.61 8.71
CA PHE A 23 -8.35 2.29 7.52
C PHE A 23 -8.66 1.32 6.37
N GLY A 24 -8.26 0.05 6.46
CA GLY A 24 -8.79 -1.00 5.59
C GLY A 24 -10.31 -1.19 5.70
N PHE A 25 -10.93 -0.85 6.85
CA PHE A 25 -12.38 -0.85 7.02
C PHE A 25 -13.10 0.22 6.20
N MET A 26 -12.38 1.19 5.62
CA MET A 26 -12.97 2.17 4.71
C MET A 26 -13.64 1.53 3.49
N ALA A 27 -13.28 0.29 3.12
CA ALA A 27 -13.97 -0.49 2.08
C ALA A 27 -15.48 -0.69 2.36
N LEU A 28 -15.91 -0.55 3.62
CA LEU A 28 -17.32 -0.59 4.03
C LEU A 28 -18.01 0.77 3.98
N LEU A 29 -17.31 1.87 3.74
CA LEU A 29 -17.93 3.20 3.68
C LEU A 29 -18.65 3.38 2.33
N PRO A 30 -19.97 3.59 2.33
CA PRO A 30 -20.70 3.89 1.11
C PRO A 30 -20.46 5.35 0.67
N GLY A 31 -20.44 5.59 -0.64
CA GLY A 31 -20.33 6.94 -1.22
C GLY A 31 -19.00 7.65 -0.94
N TYR A 32 -17.96 6.93 -0.54
CA TYR A 32 -16.63 7.47 -0.27
C TYR A 32 -15.57 6.83 -1.18
N PRO A 33 -14.51 7.55 -1.60
CA PRO A 33 -13.40 6.95 -2.35
C PRO A 33 -12.65 5.94 -1.47
N ILE A 34 -13.02 4.67 -1.56
CA ILE A 34 -12.55 3.63 -0.64
C ILE A 34 -11.05 3.33 -0.79
N LEU A 35 -10.44 3.66 -1.95
CA LEU A 35 -8.99 3.57 -2.15
C LEU A 35 -8.18 4.55 -1.28
N CYS A 36 -8.80 5.61 -0.75
CA CYS A 36 -8.16 6.47 0.24
C CYS A 36 -7.74 5.68 1.49
N GLY A 37 -8.36 4.53 1.79
CA GLY A 37 -7.89 3.62 2.84
C GLY A 37 -6.45 3.18 2.66
N VAL A 38 -6.04 2.90 1.41
CA VAL A 38 -4.66 2.55 1.05
C VAL A 38 -3.72 3.72 1.32
N PHE A 39 -4.13 4.93 0.92
CA PHE A 39 -3.37 6.15 1.19
C PHE A 39 -3.13 6.33 2.69
N PHE A 40 -4.16 6.19 3.52
CA PHE A 40 -4.00 6.29 4.97
C PHE A 40 -3.09 5.19 5.54
N ILE A 41 -3.22 3.94 5.12
CA ILE A 41 -2.31 2.86 5.57
C ILE A 41 -0.85 3.24 5.26
N THR A 42 -0.57 3.70 4.03
CA THR A 42 0.78 4.14 3.63
C THR A 42 1.25 5.41 4.34
N LEU A 43 0.35 6.33 4.70
CA LEU A 43 0.67 7.49 5.55
C LEU A 43 1.11 7.03 6.94
N GLY A 44 0.51 5.98 7.48
CA GLY A 44 0.91 5.39 8.77
C GLY A 44 2.34 4.85 8.70
N ILE A 45 2.70 4.21 7.60
CA ILE A 45 4.07 3.73 7.35
C ILE A 45 5.03 4.91 7.23
N TYR A 46 4.67 5.94 6.45
CA TYR A 46 5.46 7.17 6.31
C TYR A 46 5.80 7.80 7.67
N GLN A 47 4.85 7.88 8.60
CA GLN A 47 5.09 8.42 9.94
C GLN A 47 6.14 7.61 10.73
N SER A 48 6.17 6.28 10.58
CA SER A 48 7.24 5.45 11.14
C SER A 48 8.60 5.76 10.52
N PHE A 49 8.68 5.98 9.22
CA PHE A 49 9.92 6.40 8.57
C PHE A 49 10.36 7.80 9.02
N GLN A 50 9.42 8.71 9.25
CA GLN A 50 9.70 10.04 9.78
C GLN A 50 10.30 9.99 11.18
N SER A 51 9.66 9.25 12.10
CA SER A 51 10.16 9.07 13.45
C SER A 51 11.51 8.36 13.48
N ALA A 52 11.68 7.32 12.65
CA ALA A 52 12.97 6.62 12.52
C ALA A 52 14.09 7.54 12.05
N ARG A 53 13.81 8.43 11.10
CA ARG A 53 14.77 9.45 10.64
C ARG A 53 15.15 10.41 11.77
N GLU A 54 14.17 10.91 12.52
CA GLU A 54 14.41 11.83 13.65
C GLU A 54 15.21 11.18 14.78
N ALA A 55 15.08 9.86 14.94
CA ALA A 55 15.86 9.05 15.87
C ALA A 55 17.22 8.56 15.30
N ASN A 56 17.61 8.97 14.08
CA ASN A 56 18.81 8.49 13.38
C ASN A 56 18.92 6.95 13.28
N ASP A 57 17.79 6.28 13.15
CA ASP A 57 17.67 4.82 13.17
C ASP A 57 18.55 4.12 12.12
N ILE A 58 18.67 4.69 10.91
CA ILE A 58 19.50 4.15 9.83
C ILE A 58 21.00 4.19 10.20
N VAL A 59 21.47 5.30 10.79
CA VAL A 59 22.87 5.45 11.21
C VAL A 59 23.20 4.44 12.30
N TYR A 60 22.35 4.34 13.34
CA TYR A 60 22.57 3.36 14.41
C TYR A 60 22.53 1.91 13.91
N THR A 61 21.63 1.60 12.98
CA THR A 61 21.54 0.25 12.42
C THR A 61 22.77 -0.08 11.56
N ALA A 62 23.35 0.89 10.86
CA ALA A 62 24.54 0.69 10.04
C ALA A 62 25.83 0.48 10.85
N LEU A 63 25.87 0.91 12.12
CA LEU A 63 26.98 0.63 13.04
C LEU A 63 26.96 -0.81 13.58
N LEU A 64 25.83 -1.53 13.46
CA LEU A 64 25.73 -2.93 13.86
C LEU A 64 26.48 -3.82 12.85
N PRO A 65 26.93 -5.03 13.26
CA PRO A 65 27.57 -5.98 12.36
C PRO A 65 26.54 -6.66 11.44
N VAL A 66 25.88 -5.87 10.59
CA VAL A 66 24.85 -6.30 9.63
C VAL A 66 25.16 -5.72 8.25
N ALA A 67 24.81 -6.45 7.19
CA ALA A 67 24.99 -5.94 5.84
C ALA A 67 24.01 -4.79 5.56
N LYS A 68 24.44 -3.79 4.78
CA LYS A 68 23.56 -2.68 4.32
C LYS A 68 22.32 -3.20 3.60
N SER A 69 22.47 -4.27 2.80
CA SER A 69 21.36 -4.95 2.13
C SER A 69 20.31 -5.50 3.09
N ASP A 70 20.72 -5.96 4.28
CA ASP A 70 19.82 -6.50 5.29
C ASP A 70 19.01 -5.39 5.98
N VAL A 71 19.57 -4.19 6.12
CA VAL A 71 18.85 -3.00 6.60
C VAL A 71 17.71 -2.66 5.64
N VAL A 72 17.99 -2.60 4.34
CA VAL A 72 16.99 -2.38 3.30
C VAL A 72 15.91 -3.46 3.35
N LYS A 73 16.33 -4.73 3.43
CA LYS A 73 15.43 -5.88 3.51
C LYS A 73 14.52 -5.81 4.74
N GLY A 74 15.04 -5.41 5.90
CA GLY A 74 14.26 -5.23 7.12
C GLY A 74 13.13 -4.22 6.95
N LYS A 75 13.43 -3.03 6.39
CA LYS A 75 12.43 -2.00 6.11
C LYS A 75 11.41 -2.46 5.08
N PHE A 76 11.82 -3.08 3.98
CA PHE A 76 10.87 -3.62 2.98
C PHE A 76 9.98 -4.71 3.57
N GLN A 77 10.53 -5.63 4.37
CA GLN A 77 9.74 -6.67 5.05
C GLN A 77 8.70 -6.04 6.00
N PHE A 78 9.06 -4.98 6.71
CA PHE A 78 8.13 -4.25 7.56
C PHE A 78 7.02 -3.58 6.76
N VAL A 79 7.36 -2.86 5.68
CA VAL A 79 6.39 -2.18 4.82
C VAL A 79 5.41 -3.20 4.24
N ILE A 80 5.90 -4.24 3.58
CA ILE A 80 5.08 -5.29 2.97
C ILE A 80 4.19 -5.97 4.02
N PHE A 81 4.69 -6.19 5.24
CA PHE A 81 3.88 -6.76 6.31
C PHE A 81 2.67 -5.89 6.65
N ILE A 82 2.85 -4.57 6.82
CA ILE A 82 1.75 -3.64 7.11
C ILE A 82 0.78 -3.54 5.92
N GLU A 83 1.32 -3.46 4.69
CA GLU A 83 0.51 -3.44 3.46
C GLU A 83 -0.37 -4.69 3.35
N LEU A 84 0.19 -5.88 3.58
CA LEU A 84 -0.56 -7.13 3.56
C LEU A 84 -1.59 -7.22 4.68
N CYS A 85 -1.28 -6.76 5.91
CA CYS A 85 -2.28 -6.67 6.97
C CYS A 85 -3.46 -5.78 6.56
N GLY A 86 -3.18 -4.59 6.02
CA GLY A 86 -4.19 -3.69 5.49
C GLY A 86 -5.00 -4.32 4.35
N PHE A 87 -4.33 -4.99 3.42
CA PHE A 87 -4.94 -5.70 2.30
C PHE A 87 -5.86 -6.83 2.74
N ILE A 88 -5.48 -7.59 3.78
CA ILE A 88 -6.33 -8.64 4.36
C ILE A 88 -7.61 -8.02 4.92
N VAL A 89 -7.52 -6.92 5.67
CA VAL A 89 -8.70 -6.21 6.19
C VAL A 89 -9.61 -5.74 5.05
N MET A 90 -9.04 -5.10 4.02
CA MET A 90 -9.79 -4.66 2.83
C MET A 90 -10.45 -5.83 2.10
N THR A 91 -9.76 -6.95 1.98
CA THR A 91 -10.26 -8.17 1.33
C THR A 91 -11.44 -8.74 2.11
N ILE A 92 -11.32 -8.86 3.44
CA ILE A 92 -12.43 -9.30 4.31
C ILE A 92 -13.64 -8.38 4.15
N CYS A 93 -13.44 -7.06 4.19
CA CYS A 93 -14.51 -6.09 4.02
C CYS A 93 -15.17 -6.17 2.64
N THR A 94 -14.37 -6.39 1.60
CA THR A 94 -14.85 -6.60 0.22
C THR A 94 -15.73 -7.84 0.14
N PHE A 95 -15.30 -8.97 0.71
CA PHE A 95 -16.10 -10.19 0.76
C PHE A 95 -17.41 -10.00 1.55
N VAL A 96 -17.36 -9.33 2.70
CA VAL A 96 -18.57 -9.01 3.48
C VAL A 96 -19.54 -8.19 2.65
N ARG A 97 -19.04 -7.19 1.90
CA ARG A 97 -19.87 -6.34 1.05
C ARG A 97 -20.49 -7.09 -0.14
N MET A 98 -19.73 -7.98 -0.78
CA MET A 98 -20.19 -8.78 -1.92
C MET A 98 -21.14 -9.94 -1.54
N THR A 99 -21.13 -10.39 -0.28
CA THR A 99 -21.90 -11.57 0.16
C THR A 99 -23.00 -11.21 1.16
N ILE A 100 -22.63 -10.76 2.36
CA ILE A 100 -23.55 -10.49 3.46
C ILE A 100 -24.38 -9.23 3.20
N LEU A 101 -23.77 -8.19 2.61
CA LEU A 101 -24.40 -6.89 2.40
C LEU A 101 -24.85 -6.67 0.95
N PHE A 102 -24.95 -7.74 0.15
CA PHE A 102 -25.30 -7.69 -1.27
C PHE A 102 -26.70 -7.09 -1.53
N ASP A 103 -27.66 -7.34 -0.63
CA ASP A 103 -29.03 -6.82 -0.78
C ASP A 103 -29.24 -5.42 -0.21
N SER A 104 -28.20 -4.79 0.34
CA SER A 104 -28.29 -3.43 0.83
C SER A 104 -28.34 -2.43 -0.32
N GLN A 105 -29.44 -1.67 -0.42
CA GLN A 105 -29.61 -0.60 -1.41
C GLN A 105 -28.46 0.42 -1.38
N VAL A 106 -27.95 0.72 -0.18
CA VAL A 106 -26.86 1.69 0.03
C VAL A 106 -25.58 1.30 -0.72
N TYR A 107 -25.32 0.01 -0.93
CA TYR A 107 -24.15 -0.46 -1.67
C TYR A 107 -24.42 -0.75 -3.14
N ARG A 108 -25.69 -0.97 -3.53
CA ARG A 108 -26.07 -1.15 -4.94
C ARG A 108 -26.08 0.17 -5.69
N ASP A 109 -26.64 1.22 -5.09
CA ASP A 109 -26.72 2.56 -5.69
C ASP A 109 -25.49 3.41 -5.36
N ASN A 110 -24.35 2.76 -5.14
CA ASN A 110 -23.13 3.43 -4.73
C ASN A 110 -22.56 4.26 -5.88
N ALA A 111 -22.51 5.58 -5.72
CA ALA A 111 -22.08 6.51 -6.75
C ALA A 111 -20.58 6.43 -7.09
N LEU A 112 -19.76 5.95 -6.14
CA LEU A 112 -18.32 5.79 -6.30
C LEU A 112 -17.95 4.31 -6.49
N MET A 113 -16.66 4.03 -6.64
CA MET A 113 -16.17 2.68 -6.81
C MET A 113 -16.62 1.75 -5.66
N ASN A 114 -17.09 0.58 -6.04
CA ASN A 114 -17.52 -0.51 -5.19
C ASN A 114 -16.32 -1.29 -4.68
N ALA A 115 -16.45 -1.88 -3.49
CA ALA A 115 -15.48 -2.86 -3.02
C ALA A 115 -15.74 -4.18 -3.76
N ASN A 116 -14.88 -4.46 -4.74
CA ASN A 116 -14.86 -5.67 -5.55
C ASN A 116 -13.38 -6.08 -5.82
N PRO A 117 -13.10 -7.17 -6.55
CA PRO A 117 -11.73 -7.57 -6.85
C PRO A 117 -10.94 -6.54 -7.71
N PHE A 118 -11.60 -5.72 -8.53
CA PHE A 118 -10.92 -4.62 -9.24
C PHE A 118 -10.38 -3.58 -8.24
N PHE A 119 -11.19 -3.16 -7.25
CA PHE A 119 -10.73 -2.32 -6.15
C PHE A 119 -9.50 -2.90 -5.43
N LEU A 120 -9.54 -4.20 -5.11
CA LEU A 120 -8.40 -4.88 -4.46
C LEU A 120 -7.15 -4.90 -5.34
N GLY A 121 -7.30 -5.13 -6.65
CA GLY A 121 -6.20 -5.05 -7.61
C GLY A 121 -5.57 -3.66 -7.65
N THR A 122 -6.39 -2.61 -7.69
CA THR A 122 -5.94 -1.22 -7.67
C THR A 122 -5.28 -0.85 -6.33
N ALA A 123 -5.76 -1.37 -5.21
CA ALA A 123 -5.13 -1.18 -3.91
C ALA A 123 -3.69 -1.73 -3.89
N LEU A 124 -3.45 -2.89 -4.50
CA LEU A 124 -2.12 -3.47 -4.65
C LEU A 124 -1.20 -2.63 -5.55
N ILE A 125 -1.75 -2.03 -6.62
CA ILE A 125 -1.00 -1.09 -7.46
C ILE A 125 -0.54 0.13 -6.64
N LEU A 126 -1.42 0.70 -5.82
CA LEU A 126 -1.08 1.83 -4.94
C LEU A 126 0.02 1.47 -3.92
N PHE A 127 -0.04 0.29 -3.29
CA PHE A 127 1.05 -0.20 -2.46
C PHE A 127 2.36 -0.39 -3.26
N GLY A 128 2.29 -0.92 -4.48
CA GLY A 128 3.44 -1.03 -5.37
C GLY A 128 4.07 0.33 -5.71
N LEU A 129 3.25 1.34 -5.98
CA LEU A 129 3.69 2.72 -6.20
C LEU A 129 4.34 3.31 -4.95
N PHE A 130 3.81 3.05 -3.77
CA PHE A 130 4.43 3.45 -2.50
C PHE A 130 5.82 2.82 -2.35
N ASN A 131 5.95 1.53 -2.62
CA ASN A 131 7.22 0.82 -2.54
C ASN A 131 8.26 1.38 -3.51
N VAL A 132 7.88 1.67 -4.76
CA VAL A 132 8.79 2.21 -5.78
C VAL A 132 9.16 3.68 -5.52
N ILE A 133 8.15 4.52 -5.27
CA ILE A 133 8.32 5.98 -5.21
C ILE A 133 8.84 6.40 -3.85
N PHE A 134 8.17 5.99 -2.78
CA PHE A 134 8.52 6.41 -1.43
C PHE A 134 9.66 5.57 -0.84
N VAL A 135 9.48 4.26 -0.69
CA VAL A 135 10.49 3.41 -0.01
C VAL A 135 11.77 3.36 -0.82
N GLY A 136 11.68 3.10 -2.13
CA GLY A 136 12.82 3.18 -3.04
C GLY A 136 13.46 4.58 -3.09
N GLY A 137 12.64 5.64 -3.07
CA GLY A 137 13.13 7.01 -3.03
C GLY A 137 13.87 7.38 -1.74
N PHE A 138 13.43 6.85 -0.59
CA PHE A 138 14.08 7.05 0.69
C PHE A 138 15.50 6.50 0.70
N PHE A 139 15.69 5.27 0.23
CA PHE A 139 17.00 4.59 0.22
C PHE A 139 18.03 5.17 -0.74
N LYS A 140 17.65 6.09 -1.63
CA LYS A 140 18.61 6.89 -2.42
C LYS A 140 19.45 7.85 -1.58
N THR A 141 18.94 8.23 -0.41
CA THR A 141 19.61 9.18 0.48
C THR A 141 19.76 8.65 1.90
N GLY A 142 18.92 7.73 2.33
CA GLY A 142 18.88 7.21 3.70
C GLY A 142 18.22 8.15 4.72
N TYR A 143 17.83 9.38 4.32
CA TYR A 143 17.23 10.35 5.24
C TYR A 143 16.16 11.28 4.61
N LYS A 144 16.17 11.56 3.30
CA LYS A 144 15.17 12.48 2.71
C LYS A 144 13.85 11.76 2.47
N ILE A 145 12.87 12.03 3.32
CA ILE A 145 11.51 11.45 3.23
C ILE A 145 10.49 12.34 2.50
N GLY A 146 10.69 13.67 2.51
CA GLY A 146 9.69 14.64 2.03
C GLY A 146 9.39 14.52 0.54
N ASN A 147 10.40 14.71 -0.31
CA ASN A 147 10.21 14.66 -1.77
C ASN A 147 9.65 13.31 -2.26
N PRO A 148 10.17 12.14 -1.82
CA PRO A 148 9.58 10.86 -2.19
C PRO A 148 8.11 10.73 -1.79
N PHE A 149 7.73 11.22 -0.60
CA PHE A 149 6.34 11.12 -0.14
C PHE A 149 5.41 12.05 -0.90
N ILE A 150 5.82 13.29 -1.18
CA ILE A 150 5.03 14.23 -2.00
C ILE A 150 4.79 13.66 -3.40
N LEU A 151 5.83 13.07 -4.02
CA LEU A 151 5.68 12.42 -5.32
C LEU A 151 4.72 11.24 -5.27
N TYR A 152 4.77 10.44 -4.20
CA TYR A 152 3.82 9.36 -3.98
C TYR A 152 2.39 9.88 -3.78
N MET A 153 2.17 10.94 -3.00
CA MET A 153 0.85 11.55 -2.83
C MET A 153 0.24 11.91 -4.20
N VAL A 154 1.00 12.60 -5.05
CA VAL A 154 0.53 12.97 -6.40
C VAL A 154 0.18 11.72 -7.21
N ALA A 155 1.07 10.72 -7.24
CA ALA A 155 0.82 9.47 -7.96
C ALA A 155 -0.41 8.71 -7.42
N ALA A 156 -0.59 8.68 -6.10
CA ALA A 156 -1.69 8.02 -5.44
C ALA A 156 -3.02 8.68 -5.78
N PHE A 157 -3.13 10.01 -5.65
CA PHE A 157 -4.38 10.71 -5.97
C PHE A 157 -4.72 10.67 -7.46
N ILE A 158 -3.73 10.69 -8.36
CA ILE A 158 -3.96 10.46 -9.79
C ILE A 158 -4.51 9.05 -10.01
N THR A 159 -3.92 8.03 -9.40
CA THR A 159 -4.35 6.64 -9.55
C THR A 159 -5.75 6.42 -8.99
N ILE A 160 -6.06 7.00 -7.82
CA ILE A 160 -7.40 6.99 -7.22
C ILE A 160 -8.40 7.68 -8.15
N GLY A 161 -8.10 8.89 -8.63
CA GLY A 161 -8.97 9.63 -9.54
C GLY A 161 -9.24 8.90 -10.86
N ILE A 162 -8.22 8.27 -11.45
CA ILE A 162 -8.40 7.43 -12.64
C ILE A 162 -9.32 6.24 -12.32
N SER A 163 -9.05 5.53 -11.22
CA SER A 163 -9.80 4.32 -10.87
C SER A 163 -11.27 4.60 -10.55
N GLU A 164 -11.54 5.72 -9.87
CA GLU A 164 -12.90 6.19 -9.63
C GLU A 164 -13.60 6.63 -10.93
N THR A 165 -12.89 7.21 -11.90
CA THR A 165 -13.53 7.67 -13.15
C THR A 165 -13.70 6.59 -14.21
N LEU A 166 -12.89 5.53 -14.21
CA LEU A 166 -12.90 4.50 -15.26
C LEU A 166 -14.28 3.89 -15.51
N HIS A 167 -15.05 3.63 -14.45
CA HIS A 167 -16.34 2.97 -14.58
C HIS A 167 -17.50 3.87 -15.05
N HIS A 168 -17.27 5.20 -15.09
CA HIS A 168 -18.21 6.15 -15.69
C HIS A 168 -18.05 6.27 -17.21
N ILE A 169 -17.01 5.66 -17.78
CA ILE A 169 -16.76 5.66 -19.23
C ILE A 169 -17.59 4.53 -19.86
N PRO A 170 -18.40 4.82 -20.91
CA PRO A 170 -19.16 3.79 -21.62
C PRO A 170 -18.28 2.63 -22.06
N GLY A 171 -18.66 1.40 -21.72
CA GLY A 171 -17.91 0.18 -22.03
C GLY A 171 -16.93 -0.30 -20.94
N LEU A 172 -16.73 0.48 -19.87
CA LEU A 172 -15.90 0.12 -18.72
C LEU A 172 -16.70 -0.06 -17.41
N GLU A 173 -18.02 -0.04 -17.49
CA GLU A 173 -18.94 -0.18 -16.35
C GLU A 173 -18.71 -1.51 -15.59
N ALA A 174 -18.32 -2.57 -16.30
CA ALA A 174 -17.99 -3.89 -15.75
C ALA A 174 -16.89 -3.85 -14.66
N LEU A 175 -16.00 -2.84 -14.69
CA LEU A 175 -14.96 -2.66 -13.67
C LEU A 175 -15.55 -2.41 -12.28
N ASN A 176 -16.73 -1.77 -12.23
CA ASN A 176 -17.42 -1.43 -10.99
C ASN A 176 -18.67 -2.27 -10.73
N ALA A 177 -18.82 -3.38 -11.48
CA ALA A 177 -19.94 -4.30 -11.32
C ALA A 177 -20.01 -4.81 -9.86
N PHE A 178 -21.24 -4.92 -9.36
CA PHE A 178 -21.52 -5.19 -7.96
C PHE A 178 -21.62 -6.69 -7.69
N GLY A 179 -21.19 -7.12 -6.51
CA GLY A 179 -21.19 -8.53 -6.13
C GLY A 179 -20.40 -9.39 -7.12
N PHE A 180 -21.03 -10.42 -7.67
CA PHE A 180 -20.37 -11.41 -8.54
C PHE A 180 -20.62 -11.19 -10.04
N ASP A 181 -21.23 -10.06 -10.39
CA ASP A 181 -21.38 -9.66 -11.78
C ASP A 181 -19.99 -9.40 -12.39
N GLU A 182 -19.72 -9.94 -13.57
CA GLU A 182 -18.41 -9.82 -14.26
C GLU A 182 -17.20 -10.31 -13.43
N ILE A 183 -17.42 -11.26 -12.51
CA ILE A 183 -16.38 -11.75 -11.58
C ILE A 183 -15.12 -12.27 -12.28
N PHE A 184 -15.26 -12.86 -13.48
CA PHE A 184 -14.13 -13.38 -14.24
C PHE A 184 -13.15 -12.27 -14.64
N LEU A 185 -13.67 -11.15 -15.17
CA LEU A 185 -12.88 -9.96 -15.49
C LEU A 185 -12.23 -9.38 -14.23
N GLN A 186 -12.99 -9.27 -13.15
CA GLN A 186 -12.51 -8.68 -11.89
C GLN A 186 -11.40 -9.53 -11.25
N ILE A 187 -11.49 -10.86 -11.31
CA ILE A 187 -10.42 -11.76 -10.86
C ILE A 187 -9.15 -11.58 -11.71
N ILE A 188 -9.29 -11.46 -13.04
CA ILE A 188 -8.13 -11.18 -13.91
C ILE A 188 -7.46 -9.87 -13.52
N LEU A 189 -8.25 -8.83 -13.25
CA LEU A 189 -7.75 -7.52 -12.82
C LEU A 189 -7.05 -7.61 -11.44
N LEU A 190 -7.63 -8.35 -10.49
CA LEU A 190 -6.98 -8.61 -9.20
C LEU A 190 -5.63 -9.33 -9.38
N LEU A 191 -5.59 -10.40 -10.18
CA LEU A 191 -4.36 -11.14 -10.47
C LEU A 191 -3.32 -10.24 -11.14
N SER A 192 -3.74 -9.36 -12.06
CA SER A 192 -2.86 -8.37 -12.68
C SER A 192 -2.29 -7.40 -11.64
N GLY A 193 -3.10 -6.93 -10.69
CA GLY A 193 -2.66 -6.07 -9.59
C GLY A 193 -1.64 -6.76 -8.68
N ILE A 194 -1.83 -8.05 -8.38
CA ILE A 194 -0.86 -8.85 -7.61
C ILE A 194 0.48 -8.93 -8.36
N ILE A 195 0.46 -9.23 -9.65
CA ILE A 195 1.69 -9.32 -10.47
C ILE A 195 2.41 -7.97 -10.49
N VAL A 196 1.67 -6.87 -10.71
CA VAL A 196 2.23 -5.51 -10.72
C VAL A 196 2.83 -5.16 -9.37
N PHE A 197 2.14 -5.45 -8.26
CA PHE A 197 2.64 -5.21 -6.91
C PHE A 197 3.93 -5.96 -6.64
N LEU A 198 3.99 -7.26 -6.93
CA LEU A 198 5.18 -8.08 -6.73
C LEU A 198 6.35 -7.57 -7.59
N PHE A 199 6.09 -7.23 -8.85
CA PHE A 199 7.09 -6.71 -9.77
C PHE A 199 7.64 -5.35 -9.32
N MET A 200 6.75 -4.39 -9.02
CA MET A 200 7.12 -3.06 -8.51
C MET A 200 7.93 -3.16 -7.21
N THR A 201 7.46 -3.97 -6.26
CA THR A 201 8.12 -4.17 -4.96
C THR A 201 9.50 -4.81 -5.13
N TYR A 202 9.63 -5.79 -6.01
CA TYR A 202 10.91 -6.42 -6.30
C TYR A 202 11.92 -5.46 -6.94
N LEU A 203 11.48 -4.68 -7.93
CA LEU A 203 12.33 -3.65 -8.56
C LEU A 203 12.73 -2.57 -7.56
N ALA A 204 11.80 -2.11 -6.74
CA ALA A 204 12.05 -1.14 -5.68
C ALA A 204 13.08 -1.66 -4.69
N PHE A 205 12.94 -2.91 -4.23
CA PHE A 205 13.87 -3.54 -3.32
C PHE A 205 15.27 -3.64 -3.92
N ARG A 206 15.42 -4.20 -5.14
CA ARG A 206 16.71 -4.31 -5.81
C ARG A 206 17.39 -2.96 -5.98
N LYS A 207 16.64 -1.96 -6.43
CA LYS A 207 17.16 -0.61 -6.64
C LYS A 207 17.58 0.03 -5.32
N ALA A 208 16.75 -0.09 -4.28
CA ALA A 208 17.05 0.42 -2.95
C ALA A 208 18.32 -0.21 -2.36
N THR A 209 18.54 -1.51 -2.55
CA THR A 209 19.79 -2.17 -2.13
C THR A 209 21.01 -1.58 -2.82
N ILE A 210 20.96 -1.47 -4.16
CA ILE A 210 22.08 -0.91 -4.95
C ILE A 210 22.35 0.56 -4.59
N ASP A 211 21.29 1.36 -4.42
CA ASP A 211 21.43 2.77 -4.10
C ASP A 211 21.98 2.95 -2.68
N PHE A 212 21.49 2.17 -1.70
CA PHE A 212 21.94 2.26 -0.30
C PHE A 212 23.38 1.75 -0.09
N GLU A 213 23.84 0.77 -0.87
CA GLU A 213 25.24 0.31 -0.85
C GLU A 213 26.23 1.42 -1.19
N LYS A 214 25.85 2.35 -2.07
CA LYS A 214 26.68 3.48 -2.52
C LYS A 214 26.74 4.63 -1.51
N ILE A 215 25.86 4.65 -0.51
CA ILE A 215 25.82 5.72 0.48
C ILE A 215 26.94 5.50 1.49
N ASP A 216 27.79 6.50 1.66
CA ASP A 216 28.69 6.59 2.80
C ASP A 216 27.90 7.21 3.97
N LEU A 217 27.77 6.47 5.07
CA LEU A 217 26.93 6.81 6.22
C LEU A 217 27.74 7.43 7.35
#